data_AF-A0A937VXI0-F1
#
_entry.id   AF-A0A937VXI0-F1
#
_cell.length_a   1.000
_cell.length_b   1.000
_cell.length_c   1.000
_cell.angle_alpha   90.00
_cell.angle_beta   90.00
_cell.angle_gamma   90.00
#
_symmetry.space_group_name_H-M   'P 1'
#
loop_
_entity.id
_entity.type
_entity.pdbx_description
1 polymer ?
#
loop_
_entity_poly.entity_id
_entity_poly.type
_entity_poly.pdbx_seq_one_letter_code
_entity_poly.pdbx_strand_id
1 'polypeptide(L)'
;ALFHQIVIRQQGISERELSLDIAIVLFVTYILSLVFSLRTHRHLYDAAPAHQAESAAGHHEPIWSVKRAVIILLLATGGVALMSELLVGAVEHTAKVFGMTEIFVGVILVAIIGNAAEHSTAILVAMKNQMELAITIAVGSSAQIALFVAPILVFLSYLFGKPMDLLFTPLEVAAVTLSVWVLSMIAQDGESHWFEGVQLLALYIMLGVAFYFLPA
;
A
#
# COMPACT_ATOMS: atom_id res chain seq x y z
N ALA A 1 -28.38 -29.69 -4.16
CA ALA A 1 -27.33 -29.50 -3.14
C ALA A 1 -25.94 -29.87 -3.67
N LEU A 2 -25.69 -31.11 -4.08
CA LEU A 2 -24.38 -31.57 -4.60
C LEU A 2 -23.90 -30.83 -5.87
N PHE A 3 -24.76 -30.63 -6.86
CA PHE A 3 -24.38 -29.89 -8.09
C PHE A 3 -23.98 -28.44 -7.81
N HIS A 4 -24.71 -27.76 -6.91
CA HIS A 4 -24.41 -26.39 -6.51
C HIS A 4 -23.09 -26.30 -5.73
N GLN A 5 -22.80 -27.28 -4.87
CA GLN A 5 -21.52 -27.38 -4.15
C GLN A 5 -20.35 -27.70 -5.09
N ILE A 6 -20.55 -28.51 -6.13
CA ILE A 6 -19.50 -28.84 -7.11
C ILE A 6 -19.18 -27.63 -8.00
N VAL A 7 -20.19 -26.90 -8.46
CA VAL A 7 -20.00 -25.69 -9.28
C VAL A 7 -19.33 -24.57 -8.49
N ILE A 8 -19.77 -24.29 -7.26
CA ILE A 8 -19.13 -23.28 -6.39
C ILE A 8 -17.69 -23.68 -6.06
N ARG A 9 -17.42 -24.98 -5.84
CA ARG A 9 -16.06 -25.47 -5.59
C ARG A 9 -15.16 -25.37 -6.83
N GLN A 10 -15.69 -25.60 -8.02
CA GLN A 10 -14.94 -25.40 -9.27
C GLN A 10 -14.66 -23.91 -9.54
N GLN A 11 -15.62 -23.02 -9.25
CA GLN A 11 -15.42 -21.57 -9.36
C GLN A 11 -14.32 -21.09 -8.41
N GLY A 12 -14.35 -21.49 -7.13
CA GLY A 12 -13.33 -21.09 -6.17
C GLY A 12 -11.93 -21.68 -6.44
N ILE A 13 -11.80 -22.81 -7.16
CA ILE A 13 -10.50 -23.34 -7.60
C ILE A 13 -9.97 -22.48 -8.76
N SER A 14 -10.83 -22.15 -9.74
CA SER A 14 -10.45 -21.29 -10.88
C SER A 14 -10.07 -19.88 -10.45
N GLU A 15 -10.73 -19.31 -9.44
CA GLU A 15 -10.44 -17.97 -8.92
C GLU A 15 -9.09 -17.90 -8.19
N ARG A 16 -8.73 -18.97 -7.48
CA ARG A 16 -7.45 -19.07 -6.77
C ARG A 16 -6.27 -19.25 -7.71
N GLU A 17 -6.43 -20.09 -8.72
CA GLU A 17 -5.45 -20.26 -9.79
C GLU A 17 -5.23 -18.93 -10.53
N LEU A 18 -6.32 -18.24 -10.89
CA LEU A 18 -6.25 -16.91 -11.50
C LEU A 18 -5.54 -15.88 -10.61
N SER A 19 -5.86 -15.85 -9.31
CA SER A 19 -5.21 -14.94 -8.36
C SER A 19 -3.71 -15.22 -8.23
N LEU A 20 -3.31 -16.48 -8.24
CA LEU A 20 -1.91 -16.90 -8.20
C LEU A 20 -1.18 -16.47 -9.47
N ASP A 21 -1.77 -16.69 -10.65
CA ASP A 21 -1.19 -16.30 -11.93
C ASP A 21 -1.01 -14.78 -12.03
N ILE A 22 -2.02 -14.00 -11.61
CA ILE A 22 -1.94 -12.54 -11.53
C ILE A 22 -0.84 -12.13 -10.56
N ALA A 23 -0.76 -12.73 -9.37
CA ALA A 23 0.30 -12.44 -8.41
C ALA A 23 1.71 -12.70 -8.98
N ILE A 24 1.90 -13.79 -9.75
CA ILE A 24 3.16 -14.08 -10.45
C ILE A 24 3.49 -12.96 -11.44
N VAL A 25 2.54 -12.53 -12.27
CA VAL A 25 2.74 -11.46 -13.26
C VAL A 25 3.09 -10.14 -12.56
N LEU A 26 2.38 -9.77 -11.50
CA LEU A 26 2.66 -8.56 -10.71
C LEU A 26 4.06 -8.60 -10.09
N PHE A 27 4.44 -9.74 -9.49
CA PHE A 27 5.74 -9.91 -8.87
C PHE A 27 6.88 -9.87 -9.88
N VAL A 28 6.73 -10.53 -11.04
CA VAL A 28 7.72 -10.44 -12.13
C VAL A 28 7.85 -9.00 -12.62
N THR A 29 6.74 -8.28 -12.75
CA THR A 29 6.74 -6.86 -13.13
C THR A 29 7.51 -6.01 -12.11
N TYR A 30 7.38 -6.29 -10.81
CA TYR A 30 8.17 -5.65 -9.76
C TYR A 30 9.67 -5.97 -9.89
N ILE A 31 10.06 -7.22 -10.13
CA ILE A 31 11.47 -7.57 -10.33
C ILE A 31 12.05 -6.85 -11.56
N LEU A 32 11.29 -6.77 -12.65
CA LEU A 32 11.68 -6.02 -13.84
C LEU A 32 11.78 -4.52 -13.56
N SER A 33 10.90 -3.96 -12.72
CA SER A 33 10.99 -2.54 -12.33
C SER A 33 12.21 -2.26 -11.44
N LEU A 34 12.61 -3.20 -10.57
CA LEU A 34 13.85 -3.10 -9.80
C LEU A 34 15.08 -3.17 -10.72
N VAL A 35 15.10 -4.07 -11.71
CA VAL A 35 16.16 -4.10 -12.72
C VAL A 35 16.20 -2.81 -13.52
N PHE A 36 15.02 -2.26 -13.84
CA PHE A 36 14.90 -0.98 -14.53
C PHE A 36 15.56 0.14 -13.72
N SER A 37 15.10 0.32 -12.48
CA SER A 37 15.50 1.40 -11.57
C SER A 37 16.94 1.28 -11.10
N LEU A 38 17.40 0.09 -10.68
CA LEU A 38 18.72 -0.09 -10.06
C LEU A 38 19.85 -0.29 -11.08
N ARG A 39 19.54 -0.75 -12.29
CA ARG A 39 20.56 -1.12 -13.28
C ARG A 39 20.45 -0.33 -14.57
N THR A 40 19.33 -0.42 -15.29
CA THR A 40 19.27 0.11 -16.68
C THR A 40 19.09 1.62 -16.74
N HIS A 41 18.30 2.19 -15.83
CA HIS A 41 17.90 3.59 -15.82
C HIS A 41 18.22 4.26 -14.48
N ARG A 42 19.31 3.83 -13.84
CA ARG A 42 19.73 4.37 -12.53
C ARG A 42 19.84 5.89 -12.54
N HIS A 43 20.25 6.50 -13.65
CA HIS A 43 20.34 7.95 -13.81
C HIS A 43 19.00 8.71 -13.64
N LEU A 44 17.86 8.08 -13.96
CA LEU A 44 16.53 8.69 -13.76
C LEU A 44 16.17 8.75 -12.26
N TYR A 45 16.65 7.78 -11.48
CA TYR A 45 16.38 7.69 -10.05
C TYR A 45 17.45 8.41 -9.22
N ASP A 46 18.73 8.33 -9.58
CA ASP A 46 19.82 9.08 -8.94
C ASP A 46 19.58 10.61 -9.06
N ALA A 47 18.93 11.06 -10.13
CA ALA A 47 18.52 12.45 -10.31
C ALA A 47 17.17 12.81 -9.65
N ALA A 48 16.44 11.84 -9.09
CA ALA A 48 15.14 12.09 -8.50
C ALA A 48 15.24 12.99 -7.26
N PRO A 49 14.25 13.85 -7.00
CA PRO A 49 14.25 14.76 -5.86
C PRO A 49 14.45 14.07 -4.50
N ALA A 50 14.07 12.79 -4.38
CA ALA A 50 14.23 11.99 -3.15
C ALA A 50 15.69 11.83 -2.76
N HIS A 51 16.50 11.38 -3.72
CA HIS A 51 17.93 11.19 -3.52
C HIS A 51 18.67 12.52 -3.45
N GLN A 52 18.18 13.56 -4.11
CA GLN A 52 18.71 14.91 -3.96
C GLN A 52 18.40 15.52 -2.59
N ALA A 53 17.23 15.29 -2.01
CA ALA A 53 16.89 15.75 -0.66
C ALA A 53 17.71 15.03 0.42
N GLU A 54 17.95 13.73 0.26
CA GLU A 54 18.89 12.97 1.09
C GLU A 54 20.33 13.46 0.93
N SER A 55 20.75 13.82 -0.30
CA SER A 55 22.10 14.34 -0.58
C SER A 55 22.29 15.80 -0.14
N ALA A 56 21.24 16.63 -0.24
CA ALA A 56 21.22 18.05 0.15
C ALA A 56 21.10 18.23 1.68
N ALA A 57 20.61 17.22 2.40
CA ALA A 57 20.69 17.14 3.86
C ALA A 57 22.14 16.97 4.38
N GLY A 58 23.14 17.04 3.50
CA GLY A 58 24.55 16.87 3.80
C GLY A 58 24.94 15.40 3.69
N HIS A 59 26.13 15.14 3.15
CA HIS A 59 26.76 13.83 3.18
C HIS A 59 26.85 13.33 4.62
N HIS A 60 25.81 12.65 5.11
CA HIS A 60 25.87 11.92 6.35
C HIS A 60 26.84 10.75 6.10
N GLU A 61 28.07 10.90 6.57
CA GLU A 61 28.87 9.72 6.92
C GLU A 61 27.96 8.77 7.70
N PRO A 62 28.02 7.45 7.44
CA PRO A 62 27.11 6.50 8.07
C PRO A 62 27.18 6.67 9.60
N ILE A 63 26.14 7.28 10.17
CA ILE A 63 26.08 7.64 11.60
C ILE A 63 26.21 6.38 12.45
N TRP A 64 25.76 5.24 11.91
CA TRP A 64 25.83 3.92 12.54
C TRP A 64 26.64 2.94 11.71
N SER A 65 27.41 2.09 12.39
CA SER A 65 28.00 0.92 11.76
C SER A 65 26.92 -0.06 11.30
N VAL A 66 27.18 -0.81 10.23
CA VAL A 66 26.25 -1.80 9.67
C VAL A 66 25.67 -2.74 10.73
N LYS A 67 26.52 -3.20 11.68
CA LYS A 67 26.08 -4.04 12.80
C LYS A 67 25.03 -3.36 13.67
N ARG A 68 25.25 -2.08 14.03
CA ARG A 68 24.29 -1.31 14.85
C ARG A 68 22.99 -1.11 14.08
N ALA A 69 23.05 -0.75 12.80
CA ALA A 69 21.87 -0.56 11.96
C ALA A 69 21.02 -1.84 11.87
N VAL A 70 21.64 -2.99 11.62
CA VAL A 70 20.93 -4.28 11.56
C VAL A 70 20.29 -4.65 12.89
N ILE A 71 20.99 -4.45 14.02
CA ILE A 71 20.43 -4.74 15.35
C ILE A 71 19.21 -3.85 15.63
N ILE A 72 19.31 -2.55 15.37
CA ILE A 72 18.21 -1.61 15.57
C ILE A 72 17.03 -1.96 14.67
N LEU A 73 17.29 -2.30 13.40
CA LEU A 73 16.25 -2.72 12.46
C LEU A 73 15.51 -3.96 12.98
N LEU A 74 16.22 -5.00 13.40
CA LEU A 74 15.60 -6.22 13.93
C LEU A 74 14.78 -5.96 15.19
N LEU A 75 15.28 -5.13 16.12
CA LEU A 75 14.55 -4.76 17.33
C LEU A 75 13.29 -3.95 17.00
N ALA A 76 13.39 -2.98 16.08
CA ALA A 76 12.25 -2.19 15.63
C ALA A 76 11.20 -3.08 14.92
N THR A 77 11.62 -3.98 14.03
CA THR A 77 10.73 -4.94 13.38
C THR A 77 10.02 -5.84 14.39
N GLY A 78 10.73 -6.34 15.41
CA GLY A 78 10.12 -7.11 16.50
C GLY A 78 9.11 -6.31 17.31
N GLY A 79 9.42 -5.04 17.60
CA GLY A 79 8.49 -4.12 18.26
C GLY A 79 7.24 -3.85 17.43
N VAL A 80 7.38 -3.62 16.12
CA VAL A 80 6.25 -3.46 15.20
C VAL A 80 5.40 -4.73 15.16
N ALA A 81 6.01 -5.92 15.08
CA ALA A 81 5.26 -7.18 15.09
C ALA A 81 4.41 -7.34 16.37
N LEU A 82 4.97 -7.03 17.54
CA LEU A 82 4.23 -7.05 18.81
C LEU A 82 3.08 -6.03 18.80
N MET A 83 3.34 -4.79 18.35
CA MET A 83 2.32 -3.76 18.27
C MET A 83 1.22 -4.10 17.25
N SER A 84 1.55 -4.78 16.15
CA SER A 84 0.58 -5.26 15.17
C SER A 84 -0.36 -6.31 15.75
N GLU A 85 0.14 -7.24 16.57
CA GLU A 85 -0.71 -8.23 17.26
C GLU A 85 -1.69 -7.56 18.24
N LEU A 86 -1.20 -6.60 19.02
CA LEU A 86 -2.04 -5.79 19.92
C LEU A 86 -3.09 -4.96 19.15
N LEU A 87 -2.67 -4.36 18.03
CA LEU A 87 -3.54 -3.56 17.17
C LEU A 87 -4.69 -4.39 16.62
N VAL A 88 -4.39 -5.55 16.01
CA VAL A 88 -5.42 -6.42 15.42
C VAL A 88 -6.43 -6.84 16.48
N GLY A 89 -5.96 -7.27 17.66
CA GLY A 89 -6.85 -7.66 18.76
C GLY A 89 -7.73 -6.52 19.28
N ALA A 90 -7.19 -5.31 19.40
CA ALA A 90 -7.95 -4.14 19.81
C ALA A 90 -9.00 -3.74 18.75
N VAL A 91 -8.58 -3.71 17.49
CA VAL A 91 -9.41 -3.31 16.35
C VAL A 91 -10.59 -4.26 16.16
N GLU A 92 -10.42 -5.58 16.29
CA GLU A 92 -11.53 -6.54 16.22
C GLU A 92 -12.60 -6.29 17.30
N HIS A 93 -12.18 -5.96 18.52
CA HIS A 93 -13.11 -5.63 19.60
C HIS A 93 -13.84 -4.30 19.33
N THR A 94 -13.09 -3.27 18.95
CA THR A 94 -13.65 -1.95 18.61
C THR A 94 -14.63 -2.03 17.44
N ALA A 95 -14.29 -2.78 16.39
CA ALA A 95 -15.14 -2.96 15.22
C ALA A 95 -16.52 -3.51 15.60
N LYS A 96 -16.57 -4.51 16.49
CA LYS A 96 -17.82 -5.10 16.98
C LYS A 96 -18.66 -4.11 17.82
N VAL A 97 -18.02 -3.29 18.64
CA VAL A 97 -18.71 -2.32 19.51
C VAL A 97 -19.30 -1.16 18.70
N PHE A 98 -18.55 -0.66 17.72
CA PHE A 98 -18.96 0.48 16.89
C PHE A 98 -19.74 0.08 15.63
N GLY A 99 -19.90 -1.21 15.36
CA GLY A 99 -20.58 -1.72 14.16
C GLY A 99 -19.81 -1.42 12.87
N MET A 100 -18.48 -1.40 12.92
CA MET A 100 -17.63 -1.17 11.76
C MET A 100 -17.58 -2.43 10.88
N THR A 101 -17.60 -2.24 9.56
CA THR A 101 -17.44 -3.33 8.59
C THR A 101 -15.99 -3.79 8.54
N GLU A 102 -15.74 -5.07 8.24
CA GLU A 102 -14.38 -5.60 8.08
C GLU A 102 -13.62 -4.86 6.96
N ILE A 103 -14.33 -4.49 5.89
CA ILE A 103 -13.80 -3.70 4.78
C ILE A 103 -13.38 -2.30 5.27
N PHE A 104 -14.20 -1.59 6.04
CA PHE A 104 -13.83 -0.27 6.58
C PHE A 104 -12.58 -0.37 7.47
N VAL A 105 -12.54 -1.38 8.33
CA VAL A 105 -11.40 -1.63 9.21
C VAL A 105 -10.12 -1.84 8.38
N GLY A 106 -10.15 -2.70 7.38
CA GLY A 106 -9.00 -2.99 6.53
C GLY A 106 -8.57 -1.80 5.68
N VAL A 107 -9.52 -1.28 4.88
CA VAL A 107 -9.25 -0.26 3.84
C VAL A 107 -8.94 1.11 4.43
N ILE A 108 -9.57 1.48 5.56
CA ILE A 108 -9.40 2.82 6.16
C ILE A 108 -8.49 2.76 7.38
N LEU A 109 -8.87 2.00 8.42
CA LEU A 109 -8.21 2.10 9.72
C LEU A 109 -6.80 1.50 9.69
N VAL A 110 -6.67 0.25 9.22
CA VAL A 110 -5.38 -0.45 9.15
C VAL A 110 -4.46 0.21 8.14
N ALA A 111 -4.99 0.63 6.97
CA ALA A 111 -4.21 1.32 5.94
C ALA A 111 -3.60 2.64 6.43
N ILE A 112 -4.35 3.47 7.16
CA ILE A 112 -3.84 4.73 7.72
C ILE A 112 -2.70 4.45 8.70
N ILE A 113 -2.87 3.48 9.60
CA ILE A 113 -1.87 3.17 10.63
C ILE A 113 -0.60 2.59 9.99
N GLY A 114 -0.75 1.66 9.05
CA GLY A 114 0.36 1.00 8.36
C GLY A 114 1.22 1.98 7.55
N ASN A 115 0.60 3.00 6.95
CA ASN A 115 1.28 3.95 6.06
C ASN A 115 1.55 5.32 6.74
N ALA A 116 1.27 5.47 8.04
CA ALA A 116 1.36 6.75 8.74
C ALA A 116 2.74 7.41 8.66
N ALA A 117 3.81 6.61 8.77
CA ALA A 117 5.18 7.11 8.71
C ALA A 117 5.54 7.67 7.33
N GLU A 118 5.08 7.01 6.26
CA GLU A 118 5.28 7.44 4.88
C GLU A 118 4.46 8.68 4.55
N HIS A 119 3.19 8.72 4.99
CA HIS A 119 2.35 9.91 4.88
C HIS A 119 2.98 11.12 5.58
N SER A 120 3.50 10.92 6.80
CA SER A 120 4.20 11.98 7.54
C SER A 120 5.40 12.51 6.76
N THR A 121 6.21 11.61 6.21
CA THR A 121 7.37 11.99 5.39
C THR A 121 6.96 12.76 4.14
N ALA A 122 5.94 12.28 3.41
CA ALA A 122 5.43 12.92 2.21
C ALA A 122 4.87 14.33 2.49
N ILE A 123 4.14 14.52 3.60
CA ILE A 123 3.64 15.83 4.01
C ILE A 123 4.81 16.77 4.38
N LEU A 124 5.80 16.29 5.13
CA LEU A 124 6.95 17.09 5.55
C LEU A 124 7.78 17.58 4.35
N VAL A 125 7.97 16.75 3.33
CA VAL A 125 8.68 17.17 2.10
C VAL A 125 7.82 18.09 1.24
N ALA A 126 6.50 17.85 1.16
CA ALA A 126 5.58 18.78 0.49
C ALA A 126 5.60 20.17 1.13
N MET A 127 5.63 20.25 2.47
CA MET A 127 5.76 21.51 3.21
C MET A 127 7.09 22.25 2.93
N LYS A 128 8.12 21.53 2.50
CA LYS A 128 9.40 22.10 2.05
C LYS A 128 9.39 22.47 0.55
N ASN A 129 8.19 22.56 -0.05
CA ASN A 129 7.99 22.85 -1.46
C ASN A 129 8.61 21.80 -2.41
N GLN A 130 8.72 20.55 -1.95
CA GLN A 130 9.21 19.41 -2.73
C GLN A 130 8.03 18.50 -3.12
N MET A 131 7.08 19.04 -3.90
CA MET A 131 5.84 18.32 -4.25
C MET A 131 6.10 17.08 -5.13
N GLU A 132 7.03 17.18 -6.09
CA GLU A 132 7.44 16.05 -6.92
C GLU A 132 7.97 14.88 -6.07
N LEU A 133 8.73 15.19 -5.01
CA LEU A 133 9.18 14.20 -4.04
C LEU A 133 8.00 13.58 -3.27
N ALA A 134 7.08 14.41 -2.78
CA ALA A 134 5.90 13.93 -2.05
C ALA A 134 5.06 12.95 -2.89
N ILE A 135 4.80 13.29 -4.15
CA ILE A 135 4.07 12.43 -5.10
C ILE A 135 4.85 11.15 -5.38
N THR A 136 6.18 11.24 -5.58
CA THR A 136 7.03 10.07 -5.82
C THR A 136 7.02 9.10 -4.64
N ILE A 137 7.05 9.60 -3.40
CA ILE A 137 6.93 8.77 -2.18
C ILE A 137 5.57 8.07 -2.15
N ALA A 138 4.47 8.82 -2.37
CA ALA A 138 3.12 8.28 -2.30
C ALA A 138 2.82 7.25 -3.40
N VAL A 139 3.15 7.56 -4.66
CA VAL A 139 2.96 6.66 -5.81
C VAL A 139 3.89 5.47 -5.72
N GLY A 140 5.15 5.68 -5.33
CA GLY A 140 6.13 4.62 -5.14
C GLY A 140 5.70 3.60 -4.09
N SER A 141 5.24 4.06 -2.92
CA SER A 141 4.70 3.19 -1.87
C SER A 141 3.46 2.42 -2.37
N SER A 142 2.51 3.10 -3.01
CA SER A 142 1.30 2.46 -3.55
C SER A 142 1.64 1.37 -4.59
N ALA A 143 2.59 1.64 -5.48
CA ALA A 143 3.06 0.67 -6.47
C ALA A 143 3.79 -0.51 -5.81
N GLN A 144 4.57 -0.29 -4.73
CA GLN A 144 5.20 -1.37 -3.97
C GLN A 144 4.15 -2.27 -3.30
N ILE A 145 3.10 -1.70 -2.73
CA ILE A 145 2.01 -2.48 -2.14
C ILE A 145 1.36 -3.38 -3.19
N ALA A 146 1.02 -2.81 -4.36
CA ALA A 146 0.34 -3.53 -5.44
C ALA A 146 1.22 -4.59 -6.13
N LEU A 147 2.48 -4.26 -6.44
CA LEU A 147 3.36 -5.10 -7.26
C LEU A 147 4.22 -6.06 -6.45
N PHE A 148 4.45 -5.79 -5.16
CA PHE A 148 5.31 -6.61 -4.30
C PHE A 148 4.57 -7.18 -3.10
N VAL A 149 3.98 -6.33 -2.25
CA VAL A 149 3.39 -6.78 -0.98
C VAL A 149 2.22 -7.73 -1.21
N ALA A 150 1.25 -7.36 -2.04
CA ALA A 150 0.09 -8.20 -2.33
C ALA A 150 0.48 -9.57 -2.93
N PRO A 151 1.35 -9.67 -3.95
CA PRO A 151 1.82 -10.96 -4.44
C PRO A 151 2.54 -11.82 -3.39
N ILE A 152 3.40 -11.21 -2.56
CA ILE A 152 4.08 -11.93 -1.47
C ILE A 152 3.06 -12.49 -0.48
N LEU A 153 2.02 -11.74 -0.12
CA LEU A 153 0.96 -12.21 0.75
C LEU A 153 0.20 -13.39 0.13
N VAL A 154 -0.11 -13.32 -1.17
CA VAL A 154 -0.70 -14.45 -1.90
C VAL A 154 0.20 -15.67 -1.82
N PHE A 155 1.50 -15.57 -2.11
CA PHE A 155 2.41 -16.72 -2.05
C PHE A 155 2.54 -17.30 -0.62
N LEU A 156 2.66 -16.44 0.39
CA LEU A 156 2.75 -16.87 1.78
C LEU A 156 1.45 -17.54 2.26
N SER A 157 0.30 -17.09 1.79
CA SER A 157 -1.00 -17.67 2.16
C SER A 157 -1.12 -19.16 1.79
N TYR A 158 -0.51 -19.58 0.68
CA TYR A 158 -0.42 -20.99 0.27
C TYR A 158 0.46 -21.81 1.23
N LEU A 159 1.53 -21.22 1.77
CA LEU A 159 2.41 -21.89 2.74
C LEU A 159 1.70 -22.13 4.08
N PHE A 160 0.82 -21.22 4.49
CA PHE A 160 0.04 -21.34 5.73
C PHE A 160 -1.27 -22.13 5.58
N GLY A 161 -1.57 -22.65 4.38
CA GLY A 161 -2.73 -23.50 4.13
C GLY A 161 -4.08 -22.76 4.09
N LYS A 162 -4.07 -21.43 4.04
CA LYS A 162 -5.26 -20.57 3.89
C LYS A 162 -5.03 -19.60 2.73
N PRO A 163 -5.31 -20.03 1.48
CA PRO A 163 -5.03 -19.22 0.31
C PRO A 163 -5.80 -17.90 0.34
N MET A 164 -5.07 -16.80 0.17
CA MET A 164 -5.57 -15.45 -0.08
C MET A 164 -5.80 -15.30 -1.58
N ASP A 165 -6.96 -14.76 -1.95
CA ASP A 165 -7.29 -14.40 -3.32
C ASP A 165 -7.13 -12.90 -3.56
N LEU A 166 -7.12 -12.51 -4.84
CA LEU A 166 -7.15 -11.10 -5.28
C LEU A 166 -8.58 -10.75 -5.73
N LEU A 167 -9.57 -11.21 -4.98
CA LEU A 167 -10.98 -10.93 -5.23
C LEU A 167 -11.40 -9.70 -4.45
N PHE A 168 -11.58 -8.61 -5.18
CA PHE A 168 -12.08 -7.34 -4.63
C PHE A 168 -13.55 -7.16 -4.99
N THR A 169 -14.31 -6.56 -4.08
CA THR A 169 -15.70 -6.18 -4.33
C THR A 169 -15.77 -5.12 -5.44
N PRO A 170 -16.90 -5.01 -6.16
CA PRO A 170 -17.05 -3.99 -7.21
C PRO A 170 -16.79 -2.56 -6.71
N LEU A 171 -17.11 -2.28 -5.44
CA LEU A 171 -16.85 -0.98 -4.84
C LEU A 171 -15.36 -0.76 -4.58
N GLU A 172 -14.63 -1.75 -4.07
CA GLU A 172 -13.17 -1.64 -3.87
C GLU A 172 -12.46 -1.40 -5.20
N VAL A 173 -12.83 -2.14 -6.24
CA VAL A 173 -12.28 -1.95 -7.59
C VAL A 173 -12.61 -0.55 -8.11
N ALA A 174 -13.85 -0.09 -7.94
CA ALA A 174 -14.25 1.27 -8.35
C ALA A 174 -13.50 2.36 -7.57
N ALA A 175 -13.31 2.18 -6.26
CA ALA A 175 -12.61 3.12 -5.40
C ALA A 175 -11.13 3.25 -5.77
N VAL A 176 -10.44 2.13 -6.01
CA VAL A 176 -9.05 2.12 -6.47
C VAL A 176 -8.93 2.75 -7.86
N THR A 177 -9.82 2.37 -8.78
CA THR A 177 -9.84 2.93 -10.15
C THR A 177 -10.06 4.43 -10.14
N LEU A 178 -11.03 4.91 -9.36
CA LEU A 178 -11.31 6.34 -9.21
C LEU A 178 -10.15 7.09 -8.56
N SER A 179 -9.53 6.51 -7.54
CA SER A 179 -8.36 7.10 -6.86
C SER A 179 -7.18 7.26 -7.81
N VAL A 180 -6.85 6.21 -8.58
CA VAL A 180 -5.76 6.25 -9.57
C VAL A 180 -6.09 7.24 -10.68
N TRP A 181 -7.34 7.28 -11.15
CA TRP A 181 -7.75 8.17 -12.22
C TRP A 181 -7.67 9.65 -11.80
N VAL A 182 -8.22 10.01 -10.64
CA VAL A 182 -8.17 11.38 -10.11
C VAL A 182 -6.74 11.81 -9.84
N LEU A 183 -5.93 10.94 -9.22
CA LEU A 183 -4.51 11.22 -9.00
C LEU A 183 -3.78 11.45 -10.32
N SER A 184 -4.07 10.64 -11.35
CA SER A 184 -3.45 10.80 -12.67
C SER A 184 -3.85 12.12 -13.34
N MET A 185 -5.07 12.62 -13.15
CA MET A 185 -5.48 13.90 -13.71
C MET A 185 -4.74 15.05 -13.02
N ILE A 186 -4.73 15.07 -11.68
CA ILE A 186 -4.04 16.12 -10.91
C ILE A 186 -2.53 16.10 -11.18
N ALA A 187 -1.92 14.92 -11.32
CA ALA A 187 -0.50 14.83 -11.62
C ALA A 187 -0.12 15.27 -13.04
N GLN A 188 -1.06 15.24 -14.00
CA GLN A 188 -0.80 15.67 -15.38
C GLN A 188 -0.70 17.19 -15.52
N ASP A 189 -1.40 17.93 -14.67
CA ASP A 189 -1.43 19.40 -14.72
C ASP A 189 -0.10 20.03 -14.26
N GLY A 190 0.75 19.28 -13.55
CA GLY A 190 2.13 19.67 -13.19
C GLY A 190 2.23 20.75 -12.11
N GLU A 191 1.12 21.35 -11.72
CA GLU A 191 0.98 22.28 -10.60
C GLU A 191 0.06 21.69 -9.53
N SER A 192 0.17 22.17 -8.29
CA SER A 192 -0.72 21.73 -7.20
C SER A 192 -1.19 22.93 -6.39
N HIS A 193 -2.47 22.98 -6.02
CA HIS A 193 -3.00 24.00 -5.12
C HIS A 193 -3.76 23.40 -3.93
N TRP A 194 -3.88 24.17 -2.84
CA TRP A 194 -4.47 23.67 -1.58
C TRP A 194 -5.91 23.14 -1.77
N PHE A 195 -6.67 23.71 -2.72
CA PHE A 195 -8.04 23.27 -2.99
C PHE A 195 -8.13 21.90 -3.68
N GLU A 196 -7.18 21.50 -4.52
CA GLU A 196 -7.08 20.12 -5.04
C GLU A 196 -6.81 19.14 -3.90
N GLY A 197 -5.94 19.52 -2.96
CA GLY A 197 -5.71 18.76 -1.74
C GLY A 197 -6.99 18.56 -0.92
N VAL A 198 -7.82 19.60 -0.77
CA VAL A 198 -9.13 19.50 -0.12
C VAL A 198 -10.07 18.57 -0.89
N GLN A 199 -10.09 18.62 -2.23
CA GLN A 199 -10.91 17.74 -3.06
C GLN A 199 -10.49 16.26 -2.92
N LEU A 200 -9.18 15.99 -2.90
CA LEU A 200 -8.64 14.64 -2.67
C LEU A 200 -9.01 14.11 -1.27
N LEU A 201 -8.88 14.94 -0.23
CA LEU A 201 -9.31 14.59 1.11
C LEU A 201 -10.82 14.36 1.20
N ALA A 202 -11.62 15.19 0.52
CA ALA A 202 -13.07 15.02 0.47
C ALA A 202 -13.45 13.70 -0.22
N LEU A 203 -12.80 13.35 -1.34
CA LEU A 203 -12.99 12.06 -2.01
C LEU A 203 -12.65 10.90 -1.07
N TYR A 204 -11.50 10.96 -0.39
CA TYR A 204 -11.09 9.94 0.58
C TYR A 204 -12.12 9.78 1.72
N ILE A 205 -12.63 10.88 2.27
CA ILE A 205 -13.66 10.85 3.32
C ILE A 205 -14.97 10.26 2.80
N MET A 206 -15.41 10.64 1.59
CA MET A 206 -16.63 10.10 0.99
C MET A 206 -16.52 8.58 0.77
N LEU A 207 -15.36 8.10 0.29
CA LEU A 207 -15.10 6.66 0.17
C LEU A 207 -15.08 5.97 1.54
N GLY A 208 -14.46 6.59 2.55
CA GLY A 208 -14.46 6.07 3.92
C GLY A 208 -15.87 5.94 4.51
N VAL A 209 -16.73 6.94 4.30
CA VAL A 209 -18.14 6.89 4.69
C VAL A 209 -18.87 5.77 3.93
N ALA A 210 -18.62 5.62 2.63
CA ALA A 210 -19.21 4.54 1.85
C ALA A 210 -18.82 3.16 2.41
N PHE A 211 -17.52 2.90 2.66
CA PHE A 211 -17.05 1.64 3.24
C PHE A 211 -17.61 1.38 4.65
N TYR A 212 -17.85 2.42 5.43
CA TYR A 212 -18.45 2.29 6.77
C TYR A 212 -19.89 1.79 6.72
N PHE A 213 -20.70 2.32 5.79
CA PHE A 213 -22.14 2.04 5.70
C PHE A 213 -22.51 0.88 4.76
N LEU A 214 -21.55 0.30 4.03
CA LEU A 214 -21.88 -0.84 3.17
C LEU A 214 -22.19 -2.09 3.99
N PRO A 215 -23.31 -2.78 3.72
CA PRO A 215 -23.56 -4.08 4.33
C PRO A 215 -22.52 -5.08 3.85
N ALA A 216 -21.91 -5.80 4.81
CA ALA A 216 -21.08 -6.97 4.54
C ALA A 216 -21.90 -8.12 3.93
#